data_AF-A0A257QII8-F1
#
_entry.id   AF-A0A257QII8-F1
#
_cell.length_a   1.000
_cell.length_b   1.000
_cell.length_c   1.000
_cell.angle_alpha   90.00
_cell.angle_beta   90.00
_cell.angle_gamma   90.00
#
_symmetry.space_group_name_H-M   'P 1'
#
loop_
_entity.id
_entity.type
_entity.pdbx_description
1 polymer ?
#
loop_
_entity_poly.entity_id
_entity_poly.type
_entity_poly.pdbx_seq_one_letter_code
_entity_poly.pdbx_strand_id
1 'polypeptide(L)'
;MVDVIGTYRERVASGQILSDPAQASAAERLQSLWVKLRGYDPKPKEPPNGWVGKLLRRKQVDEAGEHPNGLYLVGDVGRGKSMLMDLFFAAADVPRKRRIHFHEFMQETHRRFHQIKRDNPNIDDPIPPLADMIANEAALLCFDEFQVHDIVDAMILGRLFEALFARLVVVV
;
A
#
# COMPACT_ATOMS: atom_id res chain seq x y z
N MET A 1 -23.79 2.67 -3.04
CA MET A 1 -22.38 2.55 -2.62
C MET A 1 -21.57 3.25 -3.71
N VAL A 2 -20.75 4.23 -3.36
CA VAL A 2 -19.95 5.00 -4.33
C VAL A 2 -18.74 4.13 -4.71
N ASP A 3 -18.60 3.78 -5.98
CA ASP A 3 -17.49 2.99 -6.50
C ASP A 3 -16.59 3.82 -7.44
N VAL A 4 -15.43 3.27 -7.80
CA VAL A 4 -14.38 4.02 -8.51
C VAL A 4 -14.83 4.38 -9.92
N ILE A 5 -15.31 3.38 -10.66
CA ILE A 5 -15.67 3.55 -12.08
C ILE A 5 -16.95 4.37 -12.24
N GLY A 6 -17.93 4.23 -11.34
CA GLY A 6 -19.15 5.01 -11.33
C GLY A 6 -18.87 6.48 -11.10
N THR A 7 -18.07 6.80 -10.08
CA THR A 7 -17.67 8.19 -9.80
C THR A 7 -16.88 8.80 -10.96
N TYR A 8 -15.97 8.04 -11.58
CA TYR A 8 -15.24 8.49 -12.78
C TYR A 8 -16.21 8.82 -13.93
N ARG A 9 -17.13 7.89 -14.26
CA ARG A 9 -18.10 8.05 -15.35
C ARG A 9 -19.05 9.23 -15.10
N GLU A 10 -19.48 9.43 -13.86
CA GLU A 10 -20.32 10.58 -13.47
C GLU A 10 -19.60 11.91 -13.73
N ARG A 11 -18.32 12.03 -13.31
CA ARG A 11 -17.52 13.23 -13.54
C ARG A 11 -17.23 13.50 -15.01
N VAL A 12 -17.09 12.45 -15.82
CA VAL A 12 -17.00 12.58 -17.29
C VAL A 12 -18.33 13.08 -17.86
N ALA A 13 -19.46 12.49 -17.45
CA ALA A 13 -20.78 12.87 -17.93
C ALA A 13 -21.16 14.31 -17.54
N SER A 14 -20.72 14.77 -16.36
CA SER A 14 -20.93 16.15 -15.90
C SER A 14 -19.94 17.17 -16.47
N GLY A 15 -18.98 16.74 -17.31
CA GLY A 15 -17.96 17.60 -17.90
C GLY A 15 -16.86 18.08 -16.94
N GLN A 16 -16.75 17.50 -15.74
CA GLN A 16 -15.67 17.82 -14.78
C GLN A 16 -14.33 17.17 -15.17
N ILE A 17 -14.38 16.05 -15.89
CA ILE A 17 -13.21 15.32 -16.39
C ILE A 17 -13.35 15.14 -17.90
N LEU A 18 -12.27 15.39 -18.65
CA LEU A 18 -12.20 15.04 -20.06
C LEU A 18 -12.02 13.52 -20.19
N SER A 19 -12.87 12.89 -21.00
CA SER A 19 -12.78 11.45 -21.26
C SER A 19 -11.44 11.09 -21.90
N ASP A 20 -10.75 10.10 -21.33
CA ASP A 20 -9.49 9.55 -21.81
C ASP A 20 -9.54 8.01 -21.69
N PRO A 21 -9.33 7.25 -22.78
CA PRO A 21 -9.34 5.78 -22.74
C PRO A 21 -8.34 5.19 -21.73
N ALA A 22 -7.17 5.80 -21.54
CA ALA A 22 -6.17 5.34 -20.58
C ALA A 22 -6.66 5.54 -19.14
N GLN A 23 -7.32 6.68 -18.86
CA GLN A 23 -7.93 6.93 -17.54
C GLN A 23 -9.06 5.94 -17.26
N ALA A 24 -9.92 5.67 -18.25
CA ALA A 24 -11.00 4.70 -18.11
C ALA A 24 -10.47 3.29 -17.81
N SER A 25 -9.44 2.84 -18.55
CA SER A 25 -8.79 1.54 -18.30
C SER A 25 -8.17 1.44 -16.91
N ALA A 26 -7.51 2.50 -16.45
CA ALA A 26 -6.95 2.56 -15.10
C ALA A 26 -8.05 2.57 -14.02
N ALA A 27 -9.15 3.30 -14.23
CA ALA A 27 -10.30 3.30 -13.34
C ALA A 27 -10.96 1.91 -13.22
N GLU A 28 -11.02 1.14 -14.31
CA GLU A 28 -11.53 -0.25 -14.29
C GLU A 28 -10.62 -1.20 -13.51
N ARG A 29 -9.30 -1.02 -13.59
CA ARG A 29 -8.34 -1.79 -12.78
C ARG A 29 -8.46 -1.45 -11.30
N LEU A 30 -8.55 -0.16 -10.97
CA LEU A 30 -8.79 0.31 -9.60
C LEU A 30 -10.14 -0.18 -9.07
N GLN A 31 -11.18 -0.21 -9.89
CA GLN A 31 -12.48 -0.79 -9.55
C GLN A 31 -12.35 -2.29 -9.22
N SER A 32 -11.59 -3.03 -10.02
CA SER A 32 -11.37 -4.45 -9.79
C SER A 32 -10.64 -4.70 -8.46
N LEU A 33 -9.64 -3.87 -8.13
CA LEU A 33 -8.97 -3.91 -6.83
C LEU A 33 -9.92 -3.51 -5.69
N TRP A 34 -10.72 -2.46 -5.88
CA TRP A 34 -11.73 -2.02 -4.92
C TRP A 34 -12.71 -3.13 -4.54
N VAL A 35 -13.19 -3.92 -5.51
CA VAL A 35 -14.08 -5.07 -5.23
C VAL A 35 -13.40 -6.09 -4.32
N LYS A 36 -12.12 -6.38 -4.55
CA LYS A 36 -11.31 -7.34 -3.78
C LYS A 36 -10.97 -6.83 -2.38
N LEU A 37 -10.92 -5.51 -2.18
CA LEU A 37 -10.55 -4.88 -0.92
C LEU A 37 -11.75 -4.63 0.03
N ARG A 38 -12.98 -4.97 -0.35
CA ARG A 38 -14.15 -4.73 0.51
C ARG A 38 -14.03 -5.51 1.83
N GLY A 39 -14.05 -4.79 2.94
CA GLY A 39 -13.86 -5.37 4.28
C GLY A 39 -12.45 -5.91 4.53
N TYR A 40 -11.47 -5.53 3.71
CA TYR A 40 -10.09 -5.98 3.84
C TYR A 40 -9.42 -5.33 5.05
N ASP A 41 -9.15 -6.13 6.08
CA ASP A 41 -8.40 -5.69 7.26
C ASP A 41 -7.62 -6.86 7.86
N PRO A 42 -6.53 -7.32 7.20
CA PRO A 42 -5.67 -8.33 7.77
C PRO A 42 -5.03 -7.77 9.04
N LYS A 43 -5.44 -8.30 10.19
CA LYS A 43 -4.79 -7.95 11.46
C LYS A 43 -3.37 -8.52 11.46
N PRO A 44 -2.33 -7.71 11.71
CA PRO A 44 -1.00 -8.22 11.98
C PRO A 44 -1.11 -9.15 13.19
N LYS A 45 -0.95 -10.46 12.98
CA LYS A 45 -0.93 -11.39 14.11
C LYS A 45 0.41 -11.27 14.81
N GLU A 46 0.38 -11.16 16.14
CA GLU A 46 1.58 -11.21 16.96
C GLU A 46 2.46 -12.40 16.55
N PRO A 47 3.78 -12.22 16.44
CA PRO A 47 4.65 -13.32 16.07
C PRO A 47 4.49 -14.44 17.11
N PRO A 48 4.24 -15.71 16.69
CA PRO A 48 4.27 -16.81 17.63
C PRO A 48 5.68 -16.91 18.22
N ASN A 49 5.79 -16.95 19.54
CA ASN A 49 7.08 -17.14 20.20
C ASN A 49 7.72 -18.47 19.74
N GLY A 50 8.94 -18.38 19.22
CA GLY A 50 9.82 -19.54 19.00
C GLY A 50 9.89 -20.09 17.57
N TRP A 51 10.77 -21.09 17.40
CA TRP A 51 11.08 -21.82 16.17
C TRP A 51 9.87 -22.38 15.40
N VAL A 52 8.77 -22.69 16.09
CA VAL A 52 7.50 -23.15 15.51
C VAL A 52 6.82 -22.03 14.70
N GLY A 53 6.99 -20.77 15.09
CA GLY A 53 6.41 -19.61 14.42
C GLY A 53 6.95 -19.37 13.01
N LYS A 54 8.21 -19.71 12.73
CA LYS A 54 8.79 -19.63 11.37
C LYS A 54 8.15 -20.64 10.41
N LEU A 55 7.80 -21.83 10.90
CA LEU A 55 7.16 -22.87 10.10
C LEU A 55 5.68 -22.56 9.85
N LEU A 56 4.99 -21.98 10.83
CA LEU A 56 3.61 -21.51 10.67
C LEU A 56 3.51 -20.30 9.75
N ARG A 57 4.48 -19.37 9.77
CA ARG A 57 4.51 -18.21 8.87
C ARG A 57 4.56 -18.61 7.39
N ARG A 58 5.30 -19.68 7.05
CA ARG A 58 5.37 -20.21 5.69
C ARG A 58 4.04 -20.82 5.25
N LYS A 59 3.43 -21.64 6.12
CA LYS A 59 2.14 -22.28 5.87
C LYS A 59 0.97 -21.29 5.79
N GLN A 60 1.06 -20.15 6.48
CA GLN A 60 0.00 -19.14 6.48
C GLN A 60 0.00 -18.23 5.25
N VAL A 61 1.16 -18.01 4.62
CA VAL A 61 1.23 -17.40 3.29
C VAL A 61 0.53 -18.30 2.26
N ASP A 62 0.60 -19.62 2.46
CA ASP A 62 -0.04 -20.62 1.61
C ASP A 62 -1.55 -20.81 1.93
N GLU A 63 -2.00 -20.59 3.18
CA GLU A 63 -3.39 -20.78 3.64
C GLU A 63 -4.23 -19.48 3.69
N ALA A 64 -3.61 -18.30 3.64
CA ALA A 64 -4.33 -17.04 3.41
C ALA A 64 -4.81 -17.05 1.96
N GLY A 65 -6.11 -17.32 1.73
CA GLY A 65 -6.72 -17.28 0.40
C GLY A 65 -6.36 -16.02 -0.39
N GLU A 66 -6.46 -16.08 -1.72
CA GLU A 66 -6.02 -15.06 -2.69
C GLU A 66 -5.98 -13.63 -2.11
N HIS A 67 -4.80 -13.19 -1.67
CA HIS A 67 -4.62 -11.83 -1.19
C HIS A 67 -4.64 -10.87 -2.40
N PRO A 68 -5.26 -9.69 -2.30
CA PRO A 68 -5.32 -8.76 -3.42
C PRO A 68 -3.93 -8.23 -3.76
N ASN A 69 -3.51 -8.41 -5.01
CA ASN A 69 -2.33 -7.71 -5.53
C ASN A 69 -2.62 -6.21 -5.64
N GLY A 70 -1.62 -5.41 -5.31
CA GLY A 70 -1.62 -3.96 -5.51
C GLY A 70 -1.64 -3.55 -6.98
N LEU A 71 -1.59 -2.25 -7.22
CA LEU A 71 -1.50 -1.65 -8.55
C LEU A 71 -0.37 -0.62 -8.57
N TYR A 72 0.20 -0.34 -9.74
CA TYR A 72 1.14 0.75 -9.92
C TYR A 72 0.67 1.61 -11.10
N LEU A 73 0.29 2.86 -10.81
CA LEU A 73 -0.22 3.79 -11.82
C LEU A 73 0.94 4.53 -12.48
N VAL A 74 1.26 4.15 -13.73
CA VAL A 74 2.32 4.78 -14.53
C VAL A 74 1.73 5.56 -15.71
N GLY A 75 2.33 6.70 -16.03
CA GLY A 75 1.96 7.53 -17.16
C GLY A 75 2.50 8.95 -17.05
N ASP A 76 2.38 9.74 -18.12
CA ASP A 76 2.91 11.10 -18.20
C ASP A 76 2.29 12.05 -17.16
N VAL A 77 2.96 13.19 -16.95
CA VAL A 77 2.44 14.29 -16.14
C VAL A 77 1.11 14.80 -16.71
N GLY A 78 0.17 15.15 -15.84
CA GLY A 78 -1.14 15.69 -16.25
C GLY A 78 -2.15 14.67 -16.77
N ARG A 79 -1.88 13.36 -16.72
CA ARG A 79 -2.79 12.30 -17.20
C ARG A 79 -3.87 11.86 -16.20
N GLY A 80 -4.01 12.53 -15.07
CA GLY A 80 -5.07 12.23 -14.09
C GLY A 80 -4.77 11.11 -13.09
N LYS A 81 -3.51 10.69 -12.94
CA LYS A 81 -3.10 9.64 -11.97
C LYS A 81 -3.53 9.96 -10.53
N SER A 82 -3.22 11.17 -10.06
CA SER A 82 -3.59 11.62 -8.70
C SER A 82 -5.10 11.69 -8.52
N MET A 83 -5.84 12.12 -9.55
CA MET A 83 -7.31 12.12 -9.53
C MET A 83 -7.86 10.69 -9.41
N LEU A 84 -7.33 9.73 -10.17
CA LEU A 84 -7.74 8.33 -10.06
C LEU A 84 -7.41 7.74 -8.68
N MET A 85 -6.26 8.11 -8.12
CA MET A 85 -5.90 7.75 -6.74
C MET A 85 -6.87 8.37 -5.72
N ASP A 86 -7.31 9.63 -5.91
CA ASP A 86 -8.33 10.28 -5.07
C ASP A 86 -9.62 9.46 -5.06
N LEU A 87 -10.11 9.09 -6.25
CA LEU A 87 -11.34 8.33 -6.41
C LEU A 87 -11.24 6.96 -5.74
N PHE A 88 -10.14 6.24 -5.97
CA PHE A 88 -9.90 4.94 -5.38
C PHE A 88 -9.79 5.02 -3.85
N PHE A 89 -8.95 5.92 -3.33
CA PHE A 89 -8.74 6.05 -1.88
C PHE A 89 -10.03 6.46 -1.17
N ALA A 90 -10.82 7.37 -1.74
CA ALA A 90 -12.11 7.76 -1.18
C ALA A 90 -13.10 6.59 -1.12
N ALA A 91 -13.18 5.80 -2.20
CA ALA A 91 -14.11 4.67 -2.30
C ALA A 91 -13.67 3.42 -1.50
N ALA A 92 -12.37 3.24 -1.27
CA ALA A 92 -11.82 2.02 -0.66
C ALA A 92 -12.44 1.72 0.73
N ASP A 93 -13.08 0.56 0.84
CA ASP A 93 -13.67 0.06 2.09
C ASP A 93 -12.63 -0.76 2.89
N VAL A 94 -11.58 -0.04 3.32
CA VAL A 94 -10.47 -0.55 4.12
C VAL A 94 -10.36 0.31 5.38
N PRO A 95 -10.60 -0.24 6.59
CA PRO A 95 -10.60 0.54 7.83
C PRO A 95 -9.25 1.24 8.09
N ARG A 96 -8.15 0.55 7.82
CA ARG A 96 -6.79 1.03 8.02
C ARG A 96 -6.17 1.32 6.65
N LYS A 97 -6.44 2.50 6.13
CA LYS A 97 -5.88 2.99 4.87
C LYS A 97 -5.15 4.29 5.09
N ARG A 98 -4.03 4.46 4.38
CA ARG A 98 -3.23 5.68 4.43
C ARG A 98 -2.83 6.08 3.03
N ARG A 99 -2.88 7.38 2.77
CA ARG A 99 -2.37 7.99 1.55
C ARG A 99 -1.31 9.02 1.89
N ILE A 100 -0.21 9.02 1.15
CA ILE A 100 0.96 9.85 1.44
C ILE A 100 1.84 10.03 0.20
N HIS A 101 2.51 11.18 0.05
CA HIS A 101 3.56 11.35 -0.95
C HIS A 101 4.75 10.46 -0.63
N PHE A 102 5.32 9.80 -1.65
CA PHE A 102 6.37 8.81 -1.42
C PHE A 102 7.60 9.38 -0.69
N HIS A 103 8.00 10.62 -0.99
CA HIS A 103 9.11 11.27 -0.31
C HIS A 103 8.86 11.45 1.20
N GLU A 104 7.65 11.86 1.59
CA GLU A 104 7.27 12.00 3.00
C GLU A 104 7.26 10.64 3.72
N PHE A 105 6.78 9.59 3.04
CA PHE A 105 6.84 8.23 3.55
C PHE A 105 8.29 7.77 3.81
N MET A 106 9.21 8.10 2.90
CA MET A 106 10.63 7.76 3.07
C MET A 106 11.27 8.51 4.24
N GLN A 107 11.00 9.81 4.39
CA GLN A 107 11.46 10.58 5.54
C GLN A 107 10.96 9.98 6.87
N GLU A 108 9.69 9.60 6.92
CA GLU A 108 9.11 8.95 8.09
C GLU A 108 9.74 7.58 8.37
N THR A 109 9.93 6.79 7.31
CA THR A 109 10.59 5.48 7.36
C THR A 109 11.98 5.60 7.98
N HIS A 110 12.82 6.53 7.49
CA HIS A 110 14.15 6.78 8.04
C HIS A 110 14.12 7.22 9.49
N ARG A 111 13.23 8.16 9.84
CA ARG A 111 13.09 8.63 11.22
C ARG A 111 12.74 7.49 12.18
N ARG A 112 11.76 6.65 11.81
CA ARG A 112 11.33 5.50 12.62
C ARG A 112 12.41 4.41 12.67
N PHE A 113 13.07 4.14 11.55
CA PHE A 113 14.20 3.20 11.47
C PHE A 113 15.32 3.60 12.43
N HIS A 114 15.74 4.87 12.42
CA HIS A 114 16.76 5.37 13.34
C HIS A 114 16.29 5.35 14.80
N GLN A 115 15.02 5.67 15.07
CA GLN A 115 14.46 5.58 16.40
C GLN A 115 14.53 4.15 16.95
N ILE A 116 14.11 3.15 16.17
CA ILE A 116 14.17 1.74 16.57
C ILE A 116 15.61 1.33 16.92
N LYS A 117 16.60 1.73 16.11
CA LYS A 117 18.02 1.43 16.39
C LYS A 117 18.53 2.15 17.63
N ARG A 118 18.09 3.38 17.90
CA ARG A 118 18.46 4.12 19.11
C ARG A 118 17.89 3.46 20.37
N ASP A 119 16.64 3.06 20.32
CA ASP A 119 15.94 2.44 21.45
C ASP A 119 16.41 1.00 21.68
N ASN A 120 16.92 0.33 20.64
CA ASN A 120 17.42 -1.04 20.67
C ASN A 120 18.82 -1.11 20.04
N PRO A 121 19.90 -0.69 20.74
CA PRO A 121 21.24 -0.62 20.17
C PRO A 121 21.78 -1.95 19.62
N ASN A 122 21.31 -3.08 20.17
CA ASN A 122 21.72 -4.43 19.78
C ASN A 122 20.77 -5.10 18.77
N ILE A 123 19.85 -4.35 18.14
CA ILE A 123 18.94 -4.92 17.15
C ILE A 123 19.69 -5.25 15.85
N ASP A 124 19.61 -6.51 15.42
CA ASP A 124 20.21 -6.94 14.16
C ASP A 124 19.53 -6.29 12.95
N ASP A 125 18.20 -6.33 12.91
CA ASP A 125 17.40 -5.85 11.79
C ASP A 125 16.17 -5.06 12.27
N PRO A 126 16.13 -3.73 12.06
CA PRO A 126 14.99 -2.89 12.43
C PRO A 126 13.85 -2.90 11.38
N ILE A 127 14.01 -3.56 10.23
CA ILE A 127 12.97 -3.60 9.19
C ILE A 127 11.71 -4.37 9.64
N PRO A 128 11.79 -5.58 10.24
CA PRO A 128 10.61 -6.28 10.71
C PRO A 128 9.76 -5.46 11.70
N PRO A 129 10.28 -4.88 12.80
CA PRO A 129 9.46 -4.09 13.71
C PRO A 129 8.93 -2.81 13.05
N LEU A 130 9.69 -2.17 12.15
CA LEU A 130 9.19 -1.03 11.38
C LEU A 130 7.98 -1.41 10.50
N ALA A 131 8.06 -2.55 9.82
CA ALA A 131 6.96 -3.07 9.03
C ALA A 131 5.77 -3.47 9.90
N ASP A 132 5.97 -3.99 11.12
CA ASP A 132 4.88 -4.23 12.08
C ASP A 132 4.17 -2.92 12.45
N MET A 133 4.92 -1.85 12.73
CA MET A 133 4.34 -0.54 13.03
C MET A 133 3.50 -0.01 11.87
N ILE A 134 4.05 0.00 10.65
CA ILE A 134 3.34 0.49 9.45
C ILE A 134 2.13 -0.40 9.15
N ALA A 135 2.28 -1.72 9.22
CA ALA A 135 1.19 -2.66 8.95
C ALA A 135 0.10 -2.64 10.03
N ASN A 136 0.37 -2.14 11.23
CA ASN A 136 -0.67 -1.86 12.25
C ASN A 136 -1.44 -0.56 11.93
N GLU A 137 -0.79 0.41 11.30
CA GLU A 137 -1.40 1.69 10.91
C GLU A 137 -2.18 1.61 9.59
N ALA A 138 -1.73 0.78 8.64
CA ALA A 138 -2.30 0.67 7.31
C ALA A 138 -2.24 -0.75 6.74
N ALA A 139 -3.40 -1.28 6.34
CA ALA A 139 -3.54 -2.44 5.46
C ALA A 139 -3.55 -2.06 3.97
N LEU A 140 -3.88 -0.80 3.67
CA LEU A 140 -3.80 -0.21 2.32
C LEU A 140 -2.93 1.05 2.36
N LEU A 141 -1.85 1.06 1.60
CA LEU A 141 -0.98 2.22 1.37
C LEU A 141 -1.18 2.73 -0.06
N CYS A 142 -1.63 3.97 -0.19
CA CYS A 142 -1.71 4.67 -1.46
C CYS A 142 -0.58 5.69 -1.55
N PHE A 143 0.34 5.54 -2.50
CA PHE A 143 1.43 6.49 -2.70
C PHE A 143 1.12 7.46 -3.83
N ASP A 144 1.22 8.75 -3.53
CA ASP A 144 1.35 9.77 -4.56
C ASP A 144 2.83 9.92 -4.93
N GLU A 145 3.09 10.18 -6.22
CA GLU A 145 4.42 10.54 -6.74
C GLU A 145 5.54 9.55 -6.36
N PHE A 146 5.29 8.25 -6.59
CA PHE A 146 6.30 7.22 -6.33
C PHE A 146 7.52 7.37 -7.24
N GLN A 147 8.57 8.00 -6.70
CA GLN A 147 9.87 8.19 -7.37
C GLN A 147 10.99 7.92 -6.36
N VAL A 148 11.87 6.98 -6.70
CA VAL A 148 13.05 6.66 -5.89
C VAL A 148 14.25 7.38 -6.51
N HIS A 149 14.78 8.37 -5.81
CA HIS A 149 15.91 9.17 -6.30
C HIS A 149 17.28 8.71 -5.76
N ASP A 150 17.33 8.02 -4.62
CA ASP A 150 18.57 7.58 -3.96
C ASP A 150 18.69 6.04 -3.95
N ILE A 151 19.87 5.53 -4.31
CA ILE A 151 20.19 4.10 -4.31
C ILE A 151 20.27 3.51 -2.90
N VAL A 152 20.65 4.31 -1.90
CA VAL A 152 20.73 3.89 -0.49
C VAL A 152 19.32 3.65 0.05
N ASP A 153 18.38 4.51 -0.33
CA ASP A 153 16.95 4.36 -0.02
C ASP A 153 16.38 3.07 -0.63
N ALA A 154 16.83 2.70 -1.83
CA ALA A 154 16.36 1.51 -2.52
C ALA A 154 16.65 0.21 -1.74
N MET A 155 17.78 0.12 -1.02
CA MET A 155 18.13 -1.06 -0.21
C MET A 155 17.20 -1.25 1.00
N ILE A 156 16.82 -0.16 1.67
CA ILE A 156 15.87 -0.18 2.79
C ILE A 156 14.46 -0.43 2.27
N LEU A 157 14.09 0.26 1.20
CA LEU A 157 12.75 0.23 0.61
C LEU A 157 12.37 -1.17 0.13
N GLY A 158 13.25 -1.85 -0.62
CA GLY A 158 12.96 -3.20 -1.13
C GLY A 158 12.66 -4.18 0.01
N ARG A 159 13.50 -4.18 1.05
CA ARG A 159 13.33 -5.01 2.24
C ARG A 159 12.07 -4.65 3.03
N LEU A 160 11.76 -3.36 3.12
CA LEU A 160 10.54 -2.89 3.78
C LEU A 160 9.29 -3.35 3.03
N PHE A 161 9.26 -3.23 1.70
CA PHE A 161 8.13 -3.66 0.89
C PHE A 161 7.92 -5.17 0.95
N GLU A 162 8.99 -5.97 0.87
CA GLU A 162 8.91 -7.42 1.14
C GLU A 162 8.30 -7.71 2.51
N ALA A 163 8.73 -6.98 3.54
CA ALA A 163 8.21 -7.14 4.89
C ALA A 163 6.74 -6.69 5.04
N LEU A 164 6.31 -5.67 4.30
CA LEU A 164 4.92 -5.19 4.27
C LEU A 164 4.01 -6.16 3.51
N PHE A 165 4.45 -6.69 2.36
CA PHE A 165 3.71 -7.70 1.60
C PHE A 165 3.58 -9.00 2.39
N ALA A 166 4.60 -9.40 3.14
CA ALA A 166 4.51 -10.53 4.06
C ALA A 166 3.51 -10.32 5.22
N ARG A 167 3.08 -9.07 5.43
CA ARG A 167 2.01 -8.68 6.38
C ARG A 167 0.69 -8.39 5.69
N LEU A 168 0.58 -8.75 4.41
CA LEU A 168 -0.61 -8.57 3.58
C LEU A 168 -1.00 -7.09 3.42
N VAL A 169 -0.03 -6.17 3.49
CA VAL A 169 -0.27 -4.77 3.16
C VAL A 169 -0.38 -4.63 1.65
N VAL A 170 -1.45 -4.00 1.18
CA VAL A 170 -1.66 -3.70 -0.24
C VAL A 170 -1.12 -2.32 -0.54
N VAL A 171 -0.31 -2.19 -1.60
CA VAL A 171 0.28 -0.92 -2.04
C VAL A 171 -0.29 -0.53 -3.41
N VAL A 172 -0.68 0.73 -3.56
CA VAL A 172 -1.25 1.32 -4.78
C VAL A 172 -0.52 2.60 -5.14
#